data_AF-A0A6L8H5I0-F1
#
_entry.id   AF-A0A6L8H5I0-F1
#
_cell.length_a   1.000
_cell.length_b   1.000
_cell.length_c   1.000
_cell.angle_alpha   90.00
_cell.angle_beta   90.00
_cell.angle_gamma   90.00
#
_symmetry.space_group_name_H-M   'P 1'
#
loop_
_entity.id
_entity.type
_entity.pdbx_description
1 polymer ?
#
loop_
_entity_poly.entity_id
_entity_poly.type
_entity_poly.pdbx_seq_one_letter_code
_entity_poly.pdbx_strand_id
1 'polypeptide(L)'
;MKRIFGLECEYGLTFSPNGRVYLPIEKILGYIFEGLIPNSWPSNAFLTNGARFYQDTGCHPEYATPECDDIFELVVHEKAGERILESCLPAAEERLREEGLAGDIYIFKNNTDSLGN
;
A
#
# COMPACT_ATOMS: atom_id res chain seq x y z
N MET A 1 -9.72 25.95 19.02
CA MET A 1 -10.79 25.00 18.65
C MET A 1 -10.12 23.66 18.41
N LYS A 2 -10.54 22.57 19.06
CA LYS A 2 -10.04 21.21 18.79
C LYS A 2 -11.03 20.48 17.88
N ARG A 3 -10.53 19.76 16.88
CA ARG A 3 -11.30 18.96 15.91
C ARG A 3 -10.51 17.69 15.63
N ILE A 4 -11.22 16.60 15.34
CA ILE A 4 -10.62 15.36 14.87
C ILE A 4 -10.42 15.42 13.36
N PHE A 5 -9.25 14.99 12.91
CA PHE A 5 -8.86 14.88 11.51
C PHE A 5 -8.46 13.45 11.18
N GLY A 6 -8.62 13.09 9.92
CA GLY A 6 -8.11 11.86 9.34
C GLY A 6 -7.85 12.09 7.85
N LEU A 7 -6.93 11.31 7.28
CA LEU A 7 -6.64 11.28 5.85
C LEU A 7 -6.71 9.84 5.34
N GLU A 8 -7.25 9.71 4.13
CA GLU A 8 -7.23 8.48 3.34
C GLU A 8 -6.29 8.72 2.16
N CYS A 9 -5.32 7.82 1.99
CA CYS A 9 -4.30 7.88 0.95
C CYS A 9 -4.30 6.58 0.18
N GLU A 10 -4.77 6.66 -1.06
CA GLU A 10 -4.67 5.62 -2.06
C GLU A 10 -3.33 5.75 -2.80
N TYR A 11 -2.72 4.61 -3.10
CA TYR A 11 -1.44 4.56 -3.82
C TYR A 11 -1.61 3.85 -5.16
N GLY A 12 -1.15 4.48 -6.23
CA GLY A 12 -1.00 3.83 -7.52
C GLY A 12 0.03 2.71 -7.42
N LEU A 13 -0.29 1.54 -7.99
CA LEU A 13 0.57 0.37 -7.98
C LEU A 13 0.79 -0.13 -9.41
N THR A 14 2.05 -0.37 -9.79
CA THR A 14 2.37 -1.00 -11.07
C THR A 14 3.52 -1.99 -10.92
N PHE A 15 3.55 -2.97 -11.81
CA PHE A 15 4.61 -3.95 -11.90
C PHE A 15 5.20 -3.94 -13.31
N SER A 16 6.51 -3.75 -13.41
CA SER A 16 7.26 -3.72 -14.66
C SER A 16 8.08 -5.01 -14.79
N PRO A 17 7.63 -6.01 -15.58
CA PRO A 17 8.35 -7.27 -15.70
C PRO A 17 9.63 -7.14 -16.53
N ASN A 18 10.68 -7.82 -16.09
CA ASN A 18 11.93 -8.01 -16.84
C ASN A 18 11.78 -9.20 -17.82
N GLY A 19 10.72 -9.19 -18.63
CA GLY A 19 10.38 -10.30 -19.53
C GLY A 19 8.95 -10.20 -20.08
N ARG A 20 8.37 -11.35 -20.47
CA ARG A 20 7.00 -11.42 -21.03
C ARG A 20 5.95 -11.91 -20.04
N VAL A 21 6.33 -12.23 -18.81
CA VAL A 21 5.38 -12.74 -17.81
C VAL A 21 4.80 -11.56 -17.05
N TYR A 22 3.50 -11.35 -17.23
CA TYR A 22 2.74 -10.35 -16.50
C TYR A 22 1.99 -11.02 -15.35
N LEU A 23 1.88 -10.32 -14.23
CA LEU A 23 1.00 -10.70 -13.14
C LEU A 23 -0.17 -9.72 -13.04
N PRO A 24 -1.36 -10.19 -12.65
CA PRO A 24 -2.44 -9.32 -12.23
C PRO A 24 -1.99 -8.46 -11.03
N ILE A 25 -2.40 -7.19 -11.00
CA ILE A 25 -2.06 -6.24 -9.92
C ILE A 25 -2.56 -6.76 -8.56
N GLU A 26 -3.69 -7.46 -8.54
CA GLU A 26 -4.27 -8.08 -7.35
C GLU A 26 -3.30 -9.08 -6.70
N LYS A 27 -2.53 -9.81 -7.52
CA LYS A 27 -1.54 -10.76 -7.02
C LYS A 27 -0.32 -10.05 -6.45
N ILE A 28 0.15 -8.99 -7.10
CA ILE A 28 1.23 -8.12 -6.59
C ILE A 28 0.82 -7.50 -5.25
N LEU A 29 -0.40 -6.98 -5.18
CA LEU A 29 -0.97 -6.41 -3.98
C LEU A 29 -1.06 -7.46 -2.86
N GLY A 30 -1.47 -8.68 -3.18
CA GLY A 30 -1.47 -9.80 -2.23
C GLY A 30 -0.11 -10.01 -1.55
N TYR A 31 0.99 -9.95 -2.32
CA TYR A 31 2.34 -10.07 -1.73
C TYR A 31 2.72 -8.88 -0.84
N ILE A 32 2.29 -7.67 -1.19
CA ILE A 32 2.49 -6.49 -0.32
C ILE A 32 1.77 -6.70 1.01
N PHE A 33 0.51 -7.18 0.98
CA PHE A 33 -0.26 -7.48 2.19
C PHE A 33 0.35 -8.60 3.03
N GLU A 34 0.88 -9.66 2.42
CA GLU A 34 1.62 -10.73 3.11
C GLU A 34 2.81 -10.19 3.92
N GLY A 35 3.50 -9.17 3.37
CA GLY A 35 4.60 -8.48 4.04
C GLY A 35 4.17 -7.65 5.27
N LEU A 36 2.93 -7.15 5.26
CA LEU A 36 2.39 -6.36 6.36
C LEU A 36 1.83 -7.25 7.47
N ILE A 37 0.98 -8.21 7.10
CA ILE A 37 0.34 -9.14 8.03
C ILE A 37 0.40 -10.54 7.41
N PRO A 38 1.31 -11.40 7.89
CA PRO A 38 1.42 -12.76 7.40
C PRO A 38 0.07 -13.49 7.54
N ASN A 39 -0.39 -14.11 6.45
CA ASN A 39 -1.67 -14.80 6.36
C ASN A 39 -2.93 -13.91 6.54
N SER A 40 -2.83 -12.59 6.34
CA SER A 40 -4.03 -11.74 6.37
C SER A 40 -4.87 -11.89 5.12
N TRP A 41 -5.92 -12.69 5.23
CA TRP A 41 -7.11 -12.56 4.42
C TRP A 41 -8.27 -12.21 5.36
N PRO A 42 -9.06 -11.16 5.09
CA PRO A 42 -9.00 -10.26 3.93
C PRO A 42 -7.87 -9.21 4.02
N SER A 43 -7.52 -8.60 2.88
CA SER A 43 -6.57 -7.49 2.69
C SER A 43 -7.06 -6.19 3.38
N ASN A 44 -7.33 -6.24 4.67
CA ASN A 44 -7.88 -5.14 5.45
C ASN A 44 -7.52 -5.35 6.92
N ALA A 45 -6.80 -4.39 7.50
CA ALA A 45 -6.38 -4.47 8.89
C ALA A 45 -6.26 -3.12 9.56
N PHE A 46 -6.46 -3.13 10.87
CA PHE A 46 -6.05 -2.05 11.75
C PHE A 46 -4.65 -2.33 12.29
N LEU A 47 -3.78 -1.33 12.22
CA LEU A 47 -2.39 -1.41 12.63
C LEU A 47 -2.22 -0.97 14.09
N THR A 48 -1.08 -1.31 14.68
CA THR A 48 -0.77 -0.97 16.08
C THR A 48 -0.67 0.54 16.34
N ASN A 49 -0.45 1.35 15.29
CA ASN A 49 -0.47 2.80 15.36
C ASN A 49 -1.89 3.40 15.22
N GLY A 50 -2.94 2.58 15.18
CA GLY A 50 -4.34 2.98 15.04
C GLY A 50 -4.81 3.24 13.61
N ALA A 51 -3.91 3.20 12.62
CA ALA A 51 -4.26 3.36 11.22
C ALA A 51 -5.01 2.14 10.67
N ARG A 52 -5.69 2.31 9.54
CA ARG A 52 -6.24 1.20 8.75
C ARG A 52 -5.45 1.08 7.44
N PHE A 53 -5.05 -0.14 7.09
CA PHE A 53 -4.44 -0.46 5.82
C PHE A 53 -5.26 -1.52 5.09
N TYR A 54 -5.69 -1.24 3.86
CA TYR A 54 -6.64 -2.09 3.15
C TYR A 54 -6.55 -1.96 1.64
N GLN A 55 -7.06 -2.96 0.93
CA GLN A 55 -7.23 -2.93 -0.51
C GLN A 55 -8.58 -2.28 -0.83
N ASP A 56 -8.57 -1.24 -1.66
CA ASP A 56 -9.82 -0.67 -2.19
C ASP A 56 -10.34 -1.49 -3.40
N THR A 57 -11.59 -1.23 -3.78
CA THR A 57 -12.30 -1.76 -4.95
C THR A 57 -11.50 -1.61 -6.25
N GLY A 58 -10.71 -0.54 -6.38
CA GLY A 58 -9.79 -0.31 -7.51
C GLY A 58 -8.54 -1.21 -7.52
N CYS A 59 -8.36 -2.09 -6.54
CA CYS A 59 -7.15 -2.89 -6.34
C CYS A 59 -5.89 -2.06 -6.07
N HIS A 60 -6.08 -0.94 -5.38
CA HIS A 60 -5.00 -0.12 -4.85
C HIS A 60 -4.79 -0.39 -3.35
N PRO A 61 -3.54 -0.36 -2.85
CA PRO A 61 -3.28 -0.26 -1.43
C PRO A 61 -3.72 1.11 -0.93
N GLU A 62 -4.44 1.13 0.19
CA GLU A 62 -4.93 2.33 0.83
C GLU A 62 -4.54 2.36 2.31
N TYR A 63 -4.08 3.52 2.76
CA TYR A 63 -3.77 3.80 4.16
C TYR A 63 -4.64 4.95 4.67
N ALA A 64 -5.44 4.68 5.69
CA ALA A 64 -6.18 5.68 6.44
C ALA A 64 -5.48 5.95 7.78
N THR A 65 -5.15 7.22 8.06
CA THR A 65 -4.51 7.61 9.33
C THR A 65 -5.41 7.29 10.52
N PRO A 66 -4.87 7.10 11.73
CA PRO A 66 -5.68 7.21 12.94
C PRO A 66 -6.29 8.62 13.05
N GLU A 67 -7.30 8.75 13.90
CA GLU A 67 -7.86 10.02 14.29
C GLU A 67 -6.81 10.88 15.03
N CYS A 68 -6.51 12.06 14.49
CA CYS A 68 -5.56 13.01 15.08
C CYS A 68 -6.30 14.27 15.53
N ASP A 69 -5.92 14.87 16.66
CA ASP A 69 -6.48 16.16 17.11
C ASP A 69 -5.56 17.37 16.85
N ASP A 70 -4.39 17.10 16.26
CA ASP A 70 -3.37 18.05 15.83
C ASP A 70 -2.93 17.79 14.37
N ILE A 71 -2.65 18.87 13.63
CA ILE A 71 -2.29 18.79 12.19
C ILE A 71 -0.89 18.20 12.01
N PHE A 72 0.06 18.50 12.91
CA PHE A 72 1.41 17.96 12.80
C PHE A 72 1.38 16.45 13.04
N GLU A 73 0.64 15.99 14.04
CA GLU A 73 0.40 14.56 14.27
C GLU A 73 -0.24 13.87 13.06
N LEU A 74 -1.25 14.50 12.44
CA LEU A 74 -1.87 13.99 11.20
C LEU A 74 -0.84 13.78 10.09
N VAL A 75 0.03 14.76 9.85
CA VAL A 75 1.09 14.66 8.82
C VAL A 75 2.11 13.57 9.17
N VAL A 76 2.46 13.41 10.46
CA VAL A 76 3.36 12.34 10.91
C VAL A 76 2.75 10.97 10.62
N HIS A 77 1.46 10.77 10.93
CA HIS A 77 0.77 9.51 10.67
C HIS A 77 0.58 9.23 9.19
N GLU A 78 0.30 10.26 8.39
CA GLU A 78 0.24 10.18 6.93
C GLU A 78 1.59 9.68 6.37
N LYS A 79 2.69 10.33 6.77
CA LYS A 79 4.05 9.90 6.37
C LYS A 79 4.45 8.54 6.90
N ALA A 80 3.94 8.11 8.05
CA ALA A 80 4.14 6.75 8.53
C ALA A 80 3.51 5.72 7.58
N GLY A 81 2.37 6.04 6.94
CA GLY A 81 1.75 5.20 5.91
C GLY A 81 2.68 4.91 4.74
N GLU A 82 3.37 5.95 4.22
CA GLU A 82 4.38 5.78 3.16
C GLU A 82 5.49 4.81 3.57
N ARG A 83 5.98 4.90 4.81
CA ARG A 83 7.07 4.04 5.33
C ARG A 83 6.63 2.61 5.60
N ILE A 84 5.40 2.43 6.07
CA ILE A 84 4.82 1.10 6.29
C ILE A 84 4.69 0.38 4.94
N LEU A 85 4.12 1.04 3.94
CA LEU A 85 4.00 0.47 2.60
C LEU A 85 5.37 0.15 1.97
N GLU A 86 6.32 1.08 2.06
CA GLU A 86 7.70 0.87 1.62
C GLU A 86 8.36 -0.34 2.31
N SER A 87 8.11 -0.55 3.61
CA SER A 87 8.65 -1.68 4.36
C SER A 87 8.09 -3.05 3.94
N CYS A 88 6.95 -3.08 3.23
CA CYS A 88 6.34 -4.31 2.71
C CYS A 88 6.95 -4.75 1.36
N LEU A 89 7.59 -3.83 0.63
CA LEU A 89 8.16 -4.10 -0.70
C LEU A 89 9.19 -5.24 -0.72
N PRO A 90 10.16 -5.32 0.22
CA PRO A 90 11.15 -6.40 0.19
C PRO A 90 10.53 -7.81 0.28
N ALA A 91 9.46 -7.95 1.07
CA ALA A 91 8.73 -9.21 1.18
C ALA A 91 8.01 -9.52 -0.14
N ALA A 92 7.37 -8.53 -0.76
CA ALA A 92 6.68 -8.71 -2.03
C ALA A 92 7.64 -9.10 -3.17
N GLU A 93 8.81 -8.45 -3.23
CA GLU A 93 9.86 -8.79 -4.19
C GLU A 93 10.45 -10.18 -3.96
N GLU A 94 10.56 -10.64 -2.71
CA GLU A 94 10.98 -12.01 -2.41
C GLU A 94 9.97 -13.03 -2.94
N ARG A 95 8.67 -12.81 -2.73
CA ARG A 95 7.61 -13.70 -3.26
C ARG A 95 7.64 -13.76 -4.79
N LEU A 96 7.91 -12.63 -5.46
CA LEU A 96 8.12 -12.60 -6.91
C LEU A 96 9.32 -13.47 -7.33
N ARG A 97 10.45 -13.36 -6.64
CA ARG A 97 11.65 -14.17 -6.90
C ARG A 97 11.40 -15.67 -6.70
N GLU A 98 10.68 -16.04 -5.63
CA GLU A 98 10.33 -17.43 -5.32
C GLU A 98 9.45 -18.06 -6.41
N GLU A 99 8.60 -17.27 -7.07
CA GLU A 99 7.82 -17.70 -8.24
C GLU A 99 8.59 -17.66 -9.57
N GLY A 100 9.88 -17.31 -9.53
CA GLY A 100 10.72 -17.21 -10.72
C GLY A 100 10.39 -16.00 -11.61
N LEU A 101 9.77 -14.97 -11.04
CA LEU A 101 9.41 -13.74 -11.73
C LEU A 101 10.45 -12.66 -11.45
N ALA A 102 10.93 -12.04 -12.53
CA ALA A 102 11.83 -10.90 -12.46
C ALA A 102 11.08 -9.64 -12.90
N GLY A 103 11.18 -8.57 -12.12
CA GLY A 103 10.56 -7.29 -12.40
C GLY A 103 10.59 -6.37 -11.19
N ASP A 104 10.17 -5.13 -11.40
CA ASP A 104 10.17 -4.09 -10.38
C ASP A 104 8.74 -3.69 -10.02
N ILE A 105 8.48 -3.50 -8.73
CA ILE A 105 7.22 -2.94 -8.21
C ILE A 105 7.42 -1.44 -8.03
N TYR A 106 6.51 -0.63 -8.57
CA TYR A 106 6.49 0.81 -8.35
C TYR A 106 5.20 1.22 -7.64
N ILE A 107 5.37 2.08 -6.63
CA ILE A 107 4.29 2.66 -5.84
C ILE A 107 4.31 4.16 -6.02
N PHE A 108 3.15 4.75 -6.32
CA PHE A 108 2.98 6.17 -6.54
C PHE A 108 1.99 6.74 -5.55
N LYS A 109 2.36 7.85 -4.93
CA LYS A 109 1.42 8.71 -4.23
C LYS A 109 1.07 9.88 -5.14
N ASN A 110 0.12 9.64 -6.03
CA ASN A 110 -0.39 10.58 -7.01
C ASN A 110 -1.90 10.34 -7.21
N ASN A 111 -2.50 11.07 -8.15
CA ASN A 111 -3.95 11.03 -8.35
C ASN A 111 -4.38 10.61 -9.75
N THR A 112 -3.43 10.38 -10.66
CA THR A 112 -3.77 10.05 -12.05
C THR A 112 -2.78 9.09 -12.67
N ASP A 113 -3.27 8.21 -13.55
CA ASP A 113 -2.42 7.38 -14.40
C ASP A 113 -2.23 7.98 -15.81
N SER A 114 -1.56 7.24 -16.70
CA SER A 114 -1.30 7.67 -18.09
C SER A 114 -2.54 7.64 -18.99
N LEU A 115 -3.62 6.97 -18.56
CA LEU A 115 -4.90 6.93 -19.27
C LEU A 115 -5.85 8.04 -18.78
N GLY A 116 -5.48 8.75 -17.71
CA GLY A 116 -6.28 9.83 -17.12
C GLY A 116 -7.37 9.33 -16.17
N ASN A 117 -7.23 8.12 -15.63
CA ASN A 117 -8.04 7.65 -14.50
C ASN A 117 -7.63 8.38 -13.22
#